data_AF-A0A2D4HK75-F1
#
_entry.id   AF-A0A2D4HK75-F1
#
_cell.length_a   1.000
_cell.length_b   1.000
_cell.length_c   1.000
_cell.angle_alpha   90.00
_cell.angle_beta   90.00
_cell.angle_gamma   90.00
#
_symmetry.space_group_name_H-M   'P 1'
#
loop_
_entity.id
_entity.type
_entity.pdbx_description
1 polymer ?
#
loop_
_entity_poly.entity_id
_entity_poly.type
_entity_poly.pdbx_seq_one_letter_code
_entity_poly.pdbx_strand_id
1 'polypeptide(L)'
;EKSAMPLFKKRNRGKYSPTVQKKSISSKELSELIEKLQKNADQVEKNIVETDSKMQSDLYKLKAGKPTEYQELTADKLIESDKLLYVLDGDAAIARHMKHPQGDMITEDIRQLKERINNLRGKHDQIYNFTPHEVEPEVNWSSTIEEKQEILNSRGFGTDLPSVNSQVEEHNIFHNEVMAIGPHINKEGEKEYTSELQMKYQKLLSESQRRQENLNLLQDFMQRCTNKLYWLDQQAKERLQFDWSDQNLDYPSRRRQYENFINRKLEDKEAAINKLHEDGNKLLAENHPGKIAIEAHIEAVHADWKEYLNLLICEESHLKFMEDYHQFQ
;
A
#
# COMPACT_ATOMS: atom_id res chain seq x y z
N GLU A 1 24.89 56.98 -49.07
CA GLU A 1 23.82 56.04 -48.68
C GLU A 1 22.51 56.80 -48.48
N LYS A 2 21.43 56.27 -49.10
CA LYS A 2 19.97 56.53 -48.92
C LYS A 2 19.49 57.98 -49.19
N SER A 3 18.90 58.34 -50.34
CA SER A 3 17.67 57.83 -51.03
C SER A 3 16.44 57.85 -50.10
N ALA A 4 15.29 58.49 -50.35
CA ALA A 4 14.68 59.02 -51.57
C ALA A 4 13.61 60.11 -51.26
N MET A 5 13.25 60.92 -52.26
CA MET A 5 11.99 61.67 -52.43
C MET A 5 11.09 60.91 -53.45
N PRO A 6 9.86 61.36 -53.80
CA PRO A 6 8.61 61.59 -53.05
C PRO A 6 7.43 60.87 -53.78
N LEU A 7 6.14 61.24 -53.60
CA LEU A 7 5.05 61.32 -54.63
C LEU A 7 3.60 61.12 -54.05
N PHE A 8 2.80 62.21 -54.07
CA PHE A 8 1.33 62.33 -54.31
C PHE A 8 0.31 61.51 -53.46
N LYS A 9 -0.90 61.99 -53.08
CA LYS A 9 -1.92 62.74 -53.85
C LYS A 9 -3.05 63.24 -52.91
N LYS A 10 -3.52 64.48 -53.07
CA LYS A 10 -4.83 64.98 -52.59
C LYS A 10 -5.96 64.46 -53.49
N ARG A 11 -7.12 64.05 -52.94
CA ARG A 11 -8.45 64.30 -53.56
C ARG A 11 -9.65 64.07 -52.61
N ASN A 12 -10.47 65.13 -52.44
CA ASN A 12 -11.85 65.12 -51.93
C ASN A 12 -12.78 64.25 -52.80
N ARG A 13 -13.82 63.60 -52.22
CA ARG A 13 -15.19 63.50 -52.77
C ARG A 13 -16.24 63.05 -51.73
N GLY A 14 -17.37 63.76 -51.69
CA GLY A 14 -18.71 63.14 -51.69
C GLY A 14 -19.49 63.11 -50.38
N LYS A 15 -20.43 64.06 -50.20
CA LYS A 15 -21.58 63.92 -49.32
C LYS A 15 -22.54 62.87 -49.92
N TYR A 16 -22.76 61.76 -49.22
CA TYR A 16 -23.88 60.84 -49.45
C TYR A 16 -24.65 60.74 -48.13
N SER A 17 -25.87 61.29 -48.08
CA SER A 17 -26.84 61.02 -47.02
C SER A 17 -27.88 60.06 -47.57
N PRO A 18 -28.02 58.83 -47.04
CA PRO A 18 -29.19 58.01 -47.30
C PRO A 18 -30.28 58.39 -46.29
N THR A 19 -31.41 58.89 -46.79
CA THR A 19 -32.64 59.09 -46.03
C THR A 19 -33.21 57.72 -45.66
N VAL A 20 -33.02 57.29 -44.41
CA VAL A 20 -33.67 56.11 -43.85
C VAL A 20 -35.10 56.49 -43.46
N GLN A 21 -36.08 56.00 -44.23
CA GLN A 21 -37.49 56.05 -43.85
C GLN A 21 -37.70 55.19 -42.58
N LYS A 22 -38.01 55.81 -41.45
CA LYS A 22 -38.41 55.10 -40.23
C LYS A 22 -39.81 54.52 -40.44
N LYS A 23 -39.92 53.21 -40.67
CA LYS A 23 -41.20 52.48 -40.53
C LYS A 23 -41.70 52.66 -39.09
N SER A 24 -42.89 53.23 -38.89
CA SER A 24 -43.55 53.21 -37.59
C SER A 24 -44.15 51.83 -37.37
N ILE A 25 -43.56 51.07 -36.44
CA ILE A 25 -43.98 49.73 -36.05
C ILE A 25 -45.33 49.82 -35.31
N SER A 26 -46.24 48.88 -35.57
CA SER A 26 -47.63 48.83 -35.10
C SER A 26 -47.77 48.26 -33.67
N SER A 27 -48.88 48.60 -32.99
CA SER A 27 -49.20 48.08 -31.64
C SER A 27 -49.32 46.54 -31.58
N LYS A 28 -49.63 45.90 -32.71
CA LYS A 28 -49.72 44.44 -32.83
C LYS A 28 -48.33 43.79 -32.79
N GLU A 29 -47.37 44.35 -33.52
CA GLU A 29 -45.97 43.90 -33.55
C GLU A 29 -45.30 44.05 -32.17
N LEU A 30 -45.67 45.07 -31.39
CA LEU A 30 -45.20 45.22 -30.01
C LEU A 30 -45.74 44.10 -29.10
N SER A 31 -47.02 43.74 -29.25
CA SER A 31 -47.64 42.71 -28.40
C SER A 31 -47.06 41.32 -28.69
N GLU A 32 -46.84 41.00 -29.97
CA GLU A 32 -46.20 39.77 -30.41
C GLU A 32 -44.73 39.67 -29.92
N LEU A 33 -44.01 40.80 -29.87
CA LEU A 33 -42.66 40.88 -29.34
C LEU A 33 -42.61 40.57 -27.83
N ILE A 34 -43.54 41.11 -27.05
CA ILE A 34 -43.61 40.86 -25.61
C ILE A 34 -43.98 39.40 -25.31
N GLU A 35 -44.94 38.83 -26.03
CA GLU A 35 -45.30 37.42 -25.87
C GLU A 35 -44.11 36.49 -26.17
N LYS A 36 -43.34 36.83 -27.22
CA LYS A 36 -42.10 36.11 -27.56
C LYS A 36 -41.01 36.25 -26.50
N LEU A 37 -40.80 37.46 -25.97
CA LEU A 37 -39.85 37.72 -24.87
C LEU A 37 -40.19 36.88 -23.64
N GLN A 38 -41.45 36.91 -23.22
CA GLN A 38 -41.91 36.15 -22.06
C GLN A 38 -41.72 34.64 -22.28
N LYS A 39 -42.19 34.12 -23.42
CA LYS A 39 -42.10 32.69 -23.73
C LYS A 39 -40.66 32.18 -23.77
N ASN A 40 -39.75 32.96 -24.36
CA ASN A 40 -38.33 32.58 -24.42
C ASN A 40 -37.66 32.66 -23.05
N ALA A 41 -37.99 33.66 -22.24
CA ALA A 41 -37.47 33.79 -20.88
C ALA A 41 -37.95 32.64 -19.98
N ASP A 42 -39.24 32.29 -20.04
CA ASP A 42 -39.83 31.16 -19.31
C ASP A 42 -39.18 29.83 -19.70
N GLN A 43 -38.85 29.66 -20.99
CA GLN A 43 -38.19 28.45 -21.48
C GLN A 43 -36.72 28.36 -21.00
N VAL A 44 -35.99 29.48 -20.96
CA VAL A 44 -34.64 29.52 -20.37
C VAL A 44 -34.71 29.17 -18.88
N GLU A 45 -35.67 29.73 -18.15
CA GLU A 45 -35.87 29.43 -16.73
C GLU A 45 -36.15 27.94 -16.48
N LYS A 46 -37.05 27.36 -17.29
CA LYS A 46 -37.34 25.93 -17.25
C LYS A 46 -36.10 25.09 -17.51
N ASN A 47 -35.29 25.44 -18.50
CA ASN A 47 -34.06 24.76 -18.83
C ASN A 47 -33.04 24.85 -17.67
N ILE A 48 -32.93 26.00 -16.99
CA ILE A 48 -32.05 26.17 -15.82
C ILE A 48 -32.46 25.21 -14.71
N VAL A 49 -33.74 25.18 -14.34
CA VAL A 49 -34.25 24.35 -13.23
C VAL A 49 -34.08 22.87 -13.54
N GLU A 50 -34.42 22.45 -14.77
CA GLU A 50 -34.27 21.05 -15.20
C GLU A 50 -32.80 20.62 -15.18
N THR A 51 -31.91 21.46 -15.73
CA THR A 51 -30.47 21.18 -15.77
C THR A 51 -29.88 21.08 -14.36
N ASP A 52 -30.18 22.01 -13.45
CA ASP A 52 -29.67 21.94 -12.07
C ASP A 52 -30.16 20.67 -11.35
N SER A 53 -31.44 20.31 -11.49
CA SER A 53 -32.00 19.10 -10.89
C SER A 53 -31.34 17.82 -11.42
N LYS A 54 -31.10 17.73 -12.73
CA LYS A 54 -30.47 16.55 -13.35
C LYS A 54 -28.99 16.44 -13.00
N MET A 55 -28.27 17.56 -12.98
CA MET A 55 -26.88 17.61 -12.51
C MET A 55 -26.75 17.18 -11.04
N GLN A 56 -27.68 17.60 -10.17
CA GLN A 56 -27.69 17.14 -8.77
C GLN A 56 -27.90 15.63 -8.66
N SER A 57 -28.81 15.06 -9.47
CA SER A 57 -29.05 13.61 -9.51
C SER A 57 -27.79 12.82 -9.93
N ASP A 58 -27.11 13.28 -10.98
CA ASP A 58 -25.86 12.66 -11.42
C ASP A 58 -24.73 12.84 -10.40
N LEU A 59 -24.67 13.98 -9.70
CA LEU A 59 -23.71 14.18 -8.61
C LEU A 59 -23.90 13.17 -7.47
N TYR A 60 -25.15 12.84 -7.10
CA TYR A 60 -25.43 11.78 -6.11
C TYR A 60 -24.99 10.40 -6.62
N LYS A 61 -25.16 10.11 -7.92
CA LYS A 61 -24.71 8.85 -8.53
C LYS A 61 -23.19 8.73 -8.55
N LEU A 62 -22.48 9.80 -8.92
CA LEU A 62 -21.03 9.85 -8.93
C LEU A 62 -20.44 9.61 -7.53
N LYS A 63 -21.02 10.23 -6.49
CA LYS A 63 -20.62 9.99 -5.10
C LYS A 63 -20.83 8.55 -4.63
N ALA A 64 -21.77 7.83 -5.25
CA ALA A 64 -22.04 6.42 -5.01
C ALA A 64 -21.27 5.47 -5.95
N GLY A 65 -20.35 5.98 -6.78
CA GLY A 65 -19.56 5.19 -7.74
C GLY A 65 -20.37 4.66 -8.93
N LYS A 66 -21.52 5.27 -9.26
CA LYS A 66 -22.39 4.87 -10.38
C LYS A 66 -22.20 5.81 -11.59
N PRO A 67 -22.42 5.32 -12.83
CA PRO A 67 -22.29 6.15 -14.03
C PRO A 67 -23.36 7.25 -14.09
N THR A 68 -23.03 8.34 -14.80
CA THR A 68 -23.92 9.47 -15.09
C THR A 68 -24.97 9.09 -16.13
N GLU A 69 -26.15 9.71 -16.05
CA GLU A 69 -27.27 9.44 -16.98
C GLU A 69 -27.67 10.68 -17.79
N TYR A 70 -27.45 11.89 -17.25
CA TYR A 70 -28.03 13.11 -17.80
C TYR A 70 -27.01 14.07 -18.42
N GLN A 71 -25.72 13.70 -18.49
CA GLN A 71 -24.65 14.57 -19.00
C GLN A 71 -24.94 15.15 -20.39
N GLU A 72 -25.41 14.33 -21.33
CA GLU A 72 -25.74 14.78 -22.69
C GLU A 72 -26.97 15.72 -22.68
N LEU A 73 -28.01 15.34 -21.93
CA LEU A 73 -29.22 16.14 -21.77
C LEU A 73 -28.92 17.53 -21.18
N THR A 74 -28.09 17.60 -20.15
CA THR A 74 -27.71 18.86 -19.49
C THR A 74 -26.86 19.74 -20.41
N ALA A 75 -25.97 19.14 -21.20
CA ALA A 75 -25.19 19.88 -22.20
C ALA A 75 -26.09 20.47 -23.30
N ASP A 76 -27.03 19.70 -23.83
CA ASP A 76 -27.97 20.16 -24.85
C ASP A 76 -28.86 21.30 -24.34
N LYS A 77 -29.34 21.19 -23.09
CA LYS A 77 -30.16 22.22 -22.44
C LYS A 77 -29.41 23.53 -22.22
N LEU A 78 -28.11 23.47 -21.93
CA LEU A 78 -27.26 24.66 -21.85
C LEU A 78 -27.10 25.32 -23.23
N ILE A 79 -26.89 24.53 -24.30
CA ILE A 79 -26.79 25.03 -25.68
C ILE A 79 -28.12 25.64 -26.15
N GLU A 80 -29.25 25.01 -25.85
CA GLU A 80 -30.58 25.53 -26.15
C GLU A 80 -30.80 26.88 -25.44
N SER A 81 -30.40 26.98 -24.18
CA SER A 81 -30.53 28.21 -23.39
C SER A 81 -29.70 29.36 -23.94
N ASP A 82 -28.48 29.11 -24.45
CA ASP A 82 -27.68 30.16 -25.11
C ASP A 82 -28.37 30.71 -26.36
N LYS A 83 -28.94 29.83 -27.18
CA LYS A 83 -29.66 30.22 -28.40
C LYS A 83 -30.85 31.09 -28.05
N LEU A 84 -31.60 30.74 -27.02
CA LEU A 84 -32.73 31.53 -26.53
C LEU A 84 -32.28 32.88 -25.96
N LEU A 85 -31.18 32.92 -25.19
CA LEU A 85 -30.61 34.15 -24.65
C LEU A 85 -30.15 35.12 -25.76
N TYR A 86 -29.57 34.61 -26.84
CA TYR A 86 -29.21 35.43 -28.01
C TYR A 86 -30.44 36.06 -28.67
N VAL A 87 -31.54 35.31 -28.79
CA VAL A 87 -32.80 35.82 -29.32
C VAL A 87 -33.41 36.87 -28.37
N LEU A 88 -33.39 36.61 -27.06
CA LEU A 88 -33.88 37.52 -26.03
C LEU A 88 -33.14 38.86 -26.06
N ASP A 89 -31.83 38.89 -26.24
CA ASP A 89 -31.07 40.13 -26.39
C ASP A 89 -31.54 40.99 -27.57
N GLY A 90 -31.76 40.33 -28.72
CA GLY A 90 -32.24 40.99 -29.92
C GLY A 90 -33.64 41.58 -29.71
N ASP A 91 -34.54 40.78 -29.14
CA ASP A 91 -35.92 41.18 -28.87
C ASP A 91 -35.98 42.31 -27.80
N ALA A 92 -35.12 42.27 -26.78
CA ALA A 92 -35.03 43.31 -25.75
C ALA A 92 -34.46 44.64 -26.29
N ALA A 93 -33.47 44.57 -27.19
CA ALA A 93 -32.97 45.74 -27.88
C ALA A 93 -34.07 46.41 -28.71
N ILE A 94 -34.90 45.63 -29.40
CA ILE A 94 -36.07 46.13 -30.15
C ILE A 94 -37.07 46.77 -29.17
N ALA A 95 -37.42 46.12 -28.06
CA ALA A 95 -38.34 46.66 -27.06
C ALA A 95 -37.85 48.01 -26.49
N ARG A 96 -36.54 48.14 -26.24
CA ARG A 96 -35.93 49.41 -25.79
C ARG A 96 -35.95 50.47 -26.88
N HIS A 97 -35.68 50.12 -28.13
CA HIS A 97 -35.78 51.04 -29.27
C HIS A 97 -37.21 51.54 -29.50
N MET A 98 -38.21 50.70 -29.20
CA MET A 98 -39.62 51.05 -29.22
C MET A 98 -40.07 51.88 -28.01
N LYS A 99 -39.16 52.22 -27.09
CA LYS A 99 -39.43 52.94 -25.84
C LYS A 99 -40.50 52.25 -24.98
N HIS A 100 -40.46 50.91 -24.94
CA HIS A 100 -41.33 50.15 -24.07
C HIS A 100 -41.12 50.59 -22.60
N PRO A 101 -42.18 50.85 -21.82
CA PRO A 101 -42.05 51.34 -20.43
C PRO A 101 -41.21 50.46 -19.51
N GLN A 102 -41.13 49.16 -19.80
CA GLN A 102 -40.36 48.17 -19.04
C GLN A 102 -39.08 47.70 -19.76
N GLY A 103 -38.65 48.37 -20.84
CA GLY A 103 -37.51 47.90 -21.66
C GLY A 103 -36.20 47.73 -20.88
N ASP A 104 -35.94 48.61 -19.92
CA ASP A 104 -34.74 48.52 -19.07
C ASP A 104 -34.84 47.36 -18.06
N MET A 105 -36.03 47.09 -17.52
CA MET A 105 -36.27 45.92 -16.65
C MET A 105 -36.06 44.61 -17.41
N ILE A 106 -36.61 44.49 -18.61
CA ILE A 106 -36.44 43.30 -19.48
C ILE A 106 -34.96 43.05 -19.77
N THR A 107 -34.19 44.11 -20.01
CA THR A 107 -32.74 44.00 -20.25
C THR A 107 -32.01 43.47 -19.01
N GLU A 108 -32.40 43.94 -17.83
CA GLU A 108 -31.82 43.47 -16.56
C GLU A 108 -32.20 42.02 -16.25
N ASP A 109 -33.44 41.62 -16.50
CA ASP A 109 -33.89 40.22 -16.31
C ASP A 109 -33.10 39.26 -17.20
N ILE A 110 -32.86 39.64 -18.47
CA ILE A 110 -32.03 38.85 -19.39
C ILE A 110 -30.58 38.77 -18.91
N ARG A 111 -30.04 39.86 -18.34
CA ARG A 111 -28.71 39.86 -17.72
C ARG A 111 -28.63 38.84 -16.59
N GLN A 112 -29.66 38.78 -15.73
CA GLN A 112 -29.72 37.80 -14.63
C GLN A 112 -29.83 36.36 -15.15
N LEU A 113 -30.61 36.10 -16.20
CA LEU A 113 -30.68 34.78 -16.81
C LEU A 113 -29.32 34.32 -17.37
N LYS A 114 -28.58 35.23 -18.02
CA LYS A 114 -27.21 34.95 -18.49
C LYS A 114 -26.26 34.59 -17.36
N GLU A 115 -26.30 35.36 -16.27
CA GLU A 115 -25.48 35.11 -15.09
C GLU A 115 -25.78 33.73 -14.49
N ARG A 116 -27.06 33.36 -14.42
CA ARG A 116 -27.48 32.04 -13.95
C ARG A 116 -27.02 30.91 -14.86
N ILE A 117 -27.12 31.06 -16.18
CA ILE A 117 -26.61 30.07 -17.14
C ILE A 117 -25.09 29.92 -17.04
N ASN A 118 -24.35 31.03 -16.88
CA ASN A 118 -22.90 30.97 -16.68
C ASN A 118 -22.52 30.24 -15.39
N ASN A 119 -23.22 30.50 -14.29
CA ASN A 119 -23.02 29.75 -13.04
C ASN A 119 -23.34 28.26 -13.21
N LEU A 120 -24.38 27.94 -13.98
CA LEU A 120 -24.77 26.56 -14.27
C LEU A 120 -23.73 25.83 -15.12
N ARG A 121 -23.08 26.51 -16.08
CA ARG A 121 -21.92 25.98 -16.83
C ARG A 121 -20.75 25.67 -15.92
N GLY A 122 -20.41 26.58 -15.01
CA GLY A 122 -19.34 26.35 -14.04
C GLY A 122 -19.59 25.09 -13.20
N LYS A 123 -20.84 24.88 -12.76
CA LYS A 123 -21.24 23.64 -12.06
C LYS A 123 -21.16 22.42 -12.98
N HIS A 124 -21.65 22.52 -14.21
CA HIS A 124 -21.63 21.43 -15.18
C HIS A 124 -20.20 20.94 -15.44
N ASP A 125 -19.26 21.85 -15.65
CA ASP A 125 -17.85 21.53 -15.84
C ASP A 125 -17.24 20.87 -14.59
N GLN A 126 -17.57 21.37 -13.40
CA GLN A 126 -17.11 20.76 -12.14
C GLN A 126 -17.65 19.34 -11.93
N ILE A 127 -18.83 19.01 -12.46
CA ILE A 127 -19.45 17.69 -12.27
C ILE A 127 -18.97 16.69 -13.32
N TYR A 128 -18.90 17.10 -14.59
CA TYR A 128 -18.69 16.18 -15.71
C TYR A 128 -17.31 16.27 -16.38
N ASN A 129 -16.62 17.40 -16.23
CA ASN A 129 -15.26 17.60 -16.74
C ASN A 129 -14.20 17.51 -15.65
N PHE A 130 -14.58 17.07 -14.44
CA PHE A 130 -13.63 16.58 -13.46
C PHE A 130 -13.07 15.26 -14.00
N THR A 131 -11.93 15.31 -14.67
CA THR A 131 -11.07 14.14 -14.75
C THR A 131 -10.69 13.83 -13.31
N PRO A 132 -11.03 12.65 -12.76
CA PRO A 132 -10.22 12.14 -11.68
C PRO A 132 -8.82 12.06 -12.27
N HIS A 133 -7.95 13.02 -11.96
CA HIS A 133 -6.61 12.59 -11.66
C HIS A 133 -6.84 11.53 -10.59
N GLU A 134 -6.60 10.27 -10.95
CA GLU A 134 -6.20 9.28 -9.97
C GLU A 134 -5.07 9.94 -9.19
N VAL A 135 -5.43 10.66 -8.13
CA VAL A 135 -4.52 10.84 -7.00
C VAL A 135 -4.55 9.47 -6.33
N GLU A 136 -4.00 8.47 -7.02
CA GLU A 136 -3.33 7.40 -6.32
C GLU A 136 -2.37 8.15 -5.38
N PRO A 137 -2.39 7.86 -4.06
CA PRO A 137 -1.38 8.42 -3.20
C PRO A 137 -0.04 8.11 -3.86
N GLU A 138 0.68 9.16 -4.25
CA GLU A 138 1.95 9.04 -4.96
C GLU A 138 2.93 8.47 -3.93
N VAL A 139 2.97 7.13 -3.84
CA VAL A 139 3.80 6.43 -2.88
C VAL A 139 5.23 6.69 -3.32
N ASN A 140 5.97 7.43 -2.49
CA ASN A 140 7.39 7.62 -2.70
C ASN A 140 8.10 6.28 -2.45
N TRP A 141 8.29 5.51 -3.52
CA TRP A 141 8.93 4.19 -3.47
C TRP A 141 10.38 4.27 -3.00
N SER A 142 11.10 5.34 -3.31
CA SER A 142 12.47 5.53 -2.81
C SER A 142 12.49 5.62 -1.29
N SER A 143 11.64 6.46 -0.70
CA SER A 143 11.52 6.60 0.75
C SER A 143 11.05 5.30 1.40
N THR A 144 10.11 4.59 0.78
CA THR A 144 9.58 3.31 1.30
C THR A 144 10.66 2.22 1.32
N ILE A 145 11.46 2.13 0.25
CA ILE A 145 12.58 1.19 0.17
C ILE A 145 13.66 1.54 1.20
N GLU A 146 13.98 2.82 1.35
CA GLU A 146 14.95 3.30 2.36
C GLU A 146 14.49 3.00 3.78
N GLU A 147 13.23 3.26 4.13
CA GLU A 147 12.66 2.92 5.43
C GLU A 147 12.73 1.40 5.70
N LYS A 148 12.30 0.58 4.74
CA LYS A 148 12.37 -0.88 4.89
C LYS A 148 13.81 -1.38 5.00
N GLN A 149 14.74 -0.75 4.29
CA GLN A 149 16.17 -1.05 4.36
C GLN A 149 16.75 -0.71 5.75
N GLU A 150 16.37 0.42 6.34
CA GLU A 150 16.75 0.79 7.70
C GLU A 150 16.18 -0.18 8.73
N ILE A 151 14.90 -0.54 8.61
CA ILE A 151 14.26 -1.54 9.47
C ILE A 151 15.01 -2.87 9.37
N LEU A 152 15.33 -3.33 8.16
CA LEU A 152 16.06 -4.58 7.94
C LEU A 152 17.45 -4.57 8.61
N ASN A 153 18.17 -3.44 8.48
CA ASN A 153 19.52 -3.27 9.04
C ASN A 153 19.53 -3.12 10.56
N SER A 154 18.46 -2.56 11.14
CA SER A 154 18.35 -2.33 12.58
C SER A 154 18.02 -3.61 13.39
N ARG A 155 17.47 -4.64 12.74
CA ARG A 155 17.01 -5.85 13.43
C ARG A 155 18.18 -6.81 13.72
N GLY A 156 18.35 -7.18 14.99
CA GLY A 156 19.27 -8.25 15.41
C GLY A 156 18.68 -9.66 15.25
N PHE A 157 19.39 -10.67 15.74
CA PHE A 157 18.92 -12.05 15.88
C PHE A 157 18.62 -12.36 17.34
N GLY A 158 17.52 -13.08 17.60
CA GLY A 158 17.14 -13.50 18.95
C GLY A 158 18.15 -14.47 19.57
N THR A 159 18.21 -14.48 20.90
CA THR A 159 19.12 -15.34 21.68
C THR A 159 18.46 -16.62 22.19
N ASP A 160 17.12 -16.66 22.22
CA ASP A 160 16.31 -17.79 22.66
C ASP A 160 15.32 -18.22 21.56
N LEU A 161 14.93 -19.50 21.60
CA LEU A 161 14.10 -20.12 20.56
C LEU A 161 12.72 -19.43 20.41
N PRO A 162 11.98 -19.08 21.47
CA PRO A 162 10.74 -18.30 21.34
C PRO A 162 10.92 -16.98 20.60
N SER A 163 11.95 -16.20 20.95
CA SER A 163 12.26 -14.94 20.26
C SER A 163 12.59 -15.15 18.79
N VAL A 164 13.37 -16.18 18.44
CA VAL A 164 13.70 -16.51 17.05
C VAL A 164 12.47 -16.97 16.26
N ASN A 165 11.57 -17.75 16.86
CA ASN A 165 10.30 -18.14 16.23
C ASN A 165 9.44 -16.92 15.87
N SER A 166 9.29 -15.97 16.80
CA SER A 166 8.58 -14.70 16.54
C SER A 166 9.25 -13.93 15.39
N GLN A 167 10.57 -13.87 15.38
CA GLN A 167 11.32 -13.18 14.32
C GLN A 167 11.14 -13.82 12.94
N VAL A 168 11.07 -15.16 12.84
CA VAL A 168 10.77 -15.87 11.59
C VAL A 168 9.40 -15.48 11.06
N GLU A 169 8.38 -15.49 11.92
CA GLU A 169 7.00 -15.14 11.55
C GLU A 169 6.90 -13.67 11.09
N GLU A 170 7.42 -12.74 11.88
CA GLU A 170 7.45 -11.31 11.55
C GLU A 170 8.21 -11.05 10.25
N HIS A 171 9.37 -11.70 10.06
CA HIS A 171 10.19 -11.50 8.89
C HIS A 171 9.56 -12.07 7.62
N ASN A 172 8.79 -13.15 7.72
CA ASN A 172 8.02 -13.68 6.58
C ASN A 172 6.97 -12.66 6.09
N ILE A 173 6.29 -11.99 7.02
CA ILE A 173 5.36 -10.90 6.67
C ILE A 173 6.13 -9.75 6.03
N PHE A 174 7.22 -9.29 6.65
CA PHE A 174 8.07 -8.22 6.11
C PHE A 174 8.60 -8.55 4.70
N HIS A 175 9.07 -9.77 4.46
CA HIS A 175 9.58 -10.19 3.17
C HIS A 175 8.49 -10.18 2.09
N ASN A 176 7.28 -10.64 2.42
CA ASN A 176 6.14 -10.57 1.51
C ASN A 176 5.78 -9.10 1.16
N GLU A 177 5.85 -8.19 2.13
CA GLU A 177 5.69 -6.76 1.86
C GLU A 177 6.78 -6.20 0.94
N VAL A 178 8.04 -6.62 1.12
CA VAL A 178 9.13 -6.24 0.21
C VAL A 178 8.84 -6.76 -1.20
N MET A 179 8.44 -8.02 -1.37
CA MET A 179 8.10 -8.58 -2.69
C MET A 179 6.95 -7.84 -3.38
N ALA A 180 5.97 -7.37 -2.60
CA ALA A 180 4.83 -6.61 -3.12
C ALA A 180 5.21 -5.26 -3.74
N ILE A 181 6.42 -4.73 -3.45
CA ILE A 181 6.94 -3.50 -4.07
C ILE A 181 7.34 -3.73 -5.53
N GLY A 182 7.84 -4.93 -5.88
CA GLY A 182 8.43 -5.23 -7.18
C GLY A 182 7.57 -4.86 -8.41
N PRO A 183 6.26 -5.17 -8.43
CA PRO A 183 5.37 -4.77 -9.54
C PRO A 183 5.27 -3.25 -9.76
N HIS A 184 5.52 -2.43 -8.74
CA HIS A 184 5.42 -0.98 -8.82
C HIS A 184 6.71 -0.34 -9.34
N ILE A 185 7.87 -0.89 -9.00
CA ILE A 185 9.18 -0.40 -9.49
C ILE A 185 9.32 -0.58 -11.01
N ASN A 186 8.68 -1.61 -11.58
CA ASN A 186 8.72 -1.88 -13.02
C ASN A 186 7.77 -1.01 -13.86
N LYS A 187 6.83 -0.26 -13.24
CA LYS A 187 5.81 0.54 -13.95
C LYS A 187 6.24 1.99 -14.21
N GLU A 188 7.18 2.54 -13.44
CA GLU A 188 7.67 3.92 -13.61
C GLU A 188 8.68 4.00 -14.75
N GLY A 189 8.26 4.57 -15.88
CA GLY A 189 8.96 4.60 -17.16
C GLY A 189 9.97 5.74 -17.38
N GLU A 190 10.81 6.10 -16.41
CA GLU A 190 11.89 7.08 -16.60
C GLU A 190 13.30 6.46 -16.42
N LYS A 191 13.92 6.13 -17.56
CA LYS A 191 15.07 5.22 -17.71
C LYS A 191 16.32 5.45 -16.85
N GLU A 192 16.46 6.58 -16.16
CA GLU A 192 17.61 6.87 -15.29
C GLU A 192 17.25 6.82 -13.80
N TYR A 193 16.15 7.46 -13.39
CA TYR A 193 15.59 7.37 -12.03
C TYR A 193 15.12 5.94 -11.69
N THR A 194 14.54 5.23 -12.68
CA THR A 194 14.10 3.83 -12.53
C THR A 194 15.29 2.88 -12.30
N SER A 195 16.50 3.21 -12.76
CA SER A 195 17.67 2.33 -12.61
C SER A 195 18.22 2.31 -11.18
N GLU A 196 18.37 3.49 -10.56
CA GLU A 196 18.84 3.58 -9.17
C GLU A 196 17.82 2.98 -8.20
N LEU A 197 16.53 3.28 -8.39
CA LEU A 197 15.45 2.74 -7.58
C LEU A 197 15.39 1.21 -7.70
N GLN A 198 15.54 0.67 -8.92
CA GLN A 198 15.63 -0.78 -9.14
C GLN A 198 16.82 -1.40 -8.41
N MET A 199 18.00 -0.78 -8.46
CA MET A 199 19.17 -1.28 -7.71
C MET A 199 18.92 -1.29 -6.21
N LYS A 200 18.33 -0.22 -5.64
CA LYS A 200 17.97 -0.14 -4.22
C LYS A 200 16.97 -1.25 -3.85
N TYR A 201 15.94 -1.45 -4.67
CA TYR A 201 14.96 -2.52 -4.47
C TYR A 201 15.58 -3.92 -4.53
N GLN A 202 16.40 -4.21 -5.54
CA GLN A 202 17.06 -5.51 -5.67
C GLN A 202 18.01 -5.81 -4.51
N LYS A 203 18.74 -4.78 -4.02
CA LYS A 203 19.54 -4.90 -2.81
C LYS A 203 18.66 -5.27 -1.61
N LEU A 204 17.60 -4.51 -1.34
CA LEU A 204 16.66 -4.77 -0.25
C LEU A 204 16.09 -6.21 -0.32
N LEU A 205 15.67 -6.63 -1.51
CA LEU A 205 15.12 -7.97 -1.74
C LEU A 205 16.14 -9.05 -1.42
N SER A 206 17.37 -8.92 -1.94
CA SER A 206 18.44 -9.88 -1.71
C SER A 206 18.85 -9.97 -0.23
N GLU A 207 18.94 -8.85 0.47
CA GLU A 207 19.27 -8.81 1.89
C GLU A 207 18.12 -9.35 2.75
N SER A 208 16.87 -9.06 2.37
CA SER A 208 15.68 -9.62 3.02
C SER A 208 15.62 -11.14 2.86
N GLN A 209 15.95 -11.67 1.67
CA GLN A 209 16.01 -13.11 1.43
C GLN A 209 17.12 -13.76 2.26
N ARG A 210 18.33 -13.18 2.25
CA ARG A 210 19.45 -13.67 3.06
C ARG A 210 19.11 -13.68 4.56
N ARG A 211 18.42 -12.65 5.06
CA ARG A 211 17.95 -12.63 6.44
C ARG A 211 16.95 -13.74 6.74
N GLN A 212 16.02 -14.01 5.83
CA GLN A 212 15.04 -15.09 5.97
C GLN A 212 15.74 -16.47 6.05
N GLU A 213 16.70 -16.72 5.16
CA GLU A 213 17.51 -17.94 5.15
C GLU A 213 18.27 -18.12 6.48
N ASN A 214 18.95 -17.06 6.96
CA ASN A 214 19.64 -17.08 8.24
C ASN A 214 18.69 -17.34 9.42
N LEU A 215 17.51 -16.72 9.45
CA LEU A 215 16.53 -16.96 10.52
C LEU A 215 16.05 -18.42 10.53
N ASN A 216 15.80 -19.00 9.35
CA ASN A 216 15.38 -20.40 9.24
C ASN A 216 16.49 -21.37 9.68
N LEU A 217 17.74 -21.11 9.27
CA LEU A 217 18.90 -21.92 9.71
C LEU A 217 19.09 -21.85 11.23
N LEU A 218 18.97 -20.65 11.81
CA LEU A 218 19.08 -20.45 13.25
C LEU A 218 17.97 -21.17 14.01
N GLN A 219 16.72 -21.02 13.55
CA GLN A 219 15.55 -21.67 14.16
C GLN A 219 15.71 -23.19 14.16
N ASP A 220 16.05 -23.79 13.02
CA ASP A 220 16.25 -25.23 12.91
C ASP A 220 17.36 -25.71 13.85
N PHE A 221 18.50 -25.03 13.87
CA PHE A 221 19.62 -25.37 14.74
C PHE A 221 19.22 -25.31 16.23
N MET A 222 18.60 -24.21 16.67
CA MET A 222 18.18 -24.04 18.07
C MET A 222 17.11 -25.05 18.47
N GLN A 223 16.19 -25.40 17.57
CA GLN A 223 15.19 -26.43 17.82
C GLN A 223 15.85 -27.80 18.04
N ARG A 224 16.86 -28.15 17.22
CA ARG A 224 17.63 -29.39 17.38
C ARG A 224 18.39 -29.42 18.70
N CYS A 225 19.05 -28.32 19.10
CA CYS A 225 19.68 -28.18 20.42
C CYS A 225 18.66 -28.37 21.55
N THR A 226 17.54 -27.66 21.50
CA THR A 226 16.49 -27.72 22.52
C THR A 226 15.95 -29.14 22.69
N ASN A 227 15.74 -29.87 21.59
CA ASN A 227 15.30 -31.26 21.64
C ASN A 227 16.34 -32.19 22.29
N LYS A 228 17.64 -31.92 22.11
CA LYS A 228 18.71 -32.68 22.78
C LYS A 228 18.79 -32.36 24.26
N LEU A 229 18.78 -31.08 24.63
CA LEU A 229 18.75 -30.62 26.02
C LEU A 229 17.57 -31.23 26.77
N TYR A 230 16.38 -31.18 26.18
CA TYR A 230 15.19 -31.81 26.75
C TYR A 230 15.39 -33.31 26.98
N TRP A 231 15.95 -34.03 26.01
CA TRP A 231 16.22 -35.46 26.18
C TRP A 231 17.24 -35.72 27.31
N LEU A 232 18.30 -34.92 27.43
CA LEU A 232 19.30 -35.03 28.49
C LEU A 232 18.69 -34.78 29.87
N ASP A 233 17.88 -33.73 30.00
CA ASP A 233 17.14 -33.40 31.21
C ASP A 233 16.23 -34.57 31.65
N GLN A 234 15.50 -35.18 30.72
CA GLN A 234 14.66 -36.35 31.05
C GLN A 234 15.49 -37.55 31.51
N GLN A 235 16.63 -37.81 30.86
CA GLN A 235 17.52 -38.91 31.24
C GLN A 235 18.20 -38.70 32.59
N ALA A 236 18.52 -37.45 32.94
CA ALA A 236 19.04 -37.09 34.25
C ALA A 236 17.95 -37.24 35.33
N LYS A 237 16.74 -36.71 35.08
CA LYS A 237 15.60 -36.83 35.99
C LYS A 237 15.23 -38.27 36.32
N GLU A 238 15.17 -39.13 35.31
CA GLU A 238 14.93 -40.57 35.48
C GLU A 238 15.99 -41.18 36.41
N ARG A 239 17.27 -40.84 36.21
CA ARG A 239 18.38 -41.35 37.01
C ARG A 239 18.38 -40.91 38.47
N LEU A 240 17.96 -39.68 38.71
CA LEU A 240 17.85 -39.12 40.05
C LEU A 240 16.67 -39.70 40.85
N GLN A 241 15.69 -40.29 40.18
CA GLN A 241 14.51 -40.89 40.83
C GLN A 241 14.72 -42.34 41.24
N PHE A 242 15.79 -42.99 40.81
CA PHE A 242 16.00 -44.38 41.16
C PHE A 242 16.40 -44.58 42.62
N ASP A 243 16.04 -45.74 43.15
CA ASP A 243 16.49 -46.20 44.45
C ASP A 243 17.93 -46.72 44.35
N TRP A 244 18.84 -46.01 45.00
CA TRP A 244 20.26 -46.31 45.11
C TRP A 244 20.62 -46.83 46.51
N SER A 245 19.65 -47.34 47.26
CA SER A 245 19.94 -47.97 48.54
C SER A 245 20.36 -49.44 48.37
N ASP A 246 21.15 -49.93 49.32
CA ASP A 246 21.55 -51.34 49.41
C ASP A 246 20.36 -52.31 49.61
N GLN A 247 19.14 -51.78 49.79
CA GLN A 247 17.91 -52.57 49.88
C GLN A 247 17.25 -52.83 48.51
N ASN A 248 17.75 -52.19 47.45
CA ASN A 248 17.20 -52.36 46.11
C ASN A 248 17.62 -53.69 45.49
N LEU A 249 16.74 -54.69 45.58
CA LEU A 249 16.96 -56.02 44.99
C LEU A 249 16.79 -56.09 43.47
N ASP A 250 16.28 -55.03 42.82
CA ASP A 250 16.11 -54.97 41.35
C ASP A 250 17.34 -54.42 40.61
N TYR A 251 18.45 -54.19 41.32
CA TYR A 251 19.71 -53.75 40.73
C TYR A 251 20.22 -54.61 39.55
N PRO A 252 20.00 -55.95 39.46
CA PRO A 252 20.46 -56.74 38.32
C PRO A 252 19.70 -56.41 37.02
N SER A 253 18.40 -56.14 37.11
CA SER A 253 17.59 -55.69 35.97
C SER A 253 18.11 -54.34 35.47
N ARG A 254 18.45 -53.46 36.41
CA ARG A 254 19.02 -52.16 36.11
C ARG A 254 20.40 -52.23 35.48
N ARG A 255 21.28 -53.11 36.00
CA ARG A 255 22.58 -53.41 35.40
C ARG A 255 22.44 -53.79 33.93
N ARG A 256 21.52 -54.69 33.61
CA ARG A 256 21.25 -55.10 32.22
C ARG A 256 20.77 -53.94 31.36
N GLN A 257 19.92 -53.05 31.89
CA GLN A 257 19.44 -51.87 31.16
C GLN A 257 20.57 -50.88 30.89
N TYR A 258 21.39 -50.59 31.89
CA TYR A 258 22.59 -49.76 31.77
C TYR A 258 23.54 -50.31 30.71
N GLU A 259 23.95 -51.58 30.82
CA GLU A 259 24.85 -52.22 29.86
C GLU A 259 24.27 -52.26 28.44
N ASN A 260 22.95 -52.47 28.30
CA ASN A 260 22.30 -52.39 26.99
C ASN A 260 22.41 -50.99 26.41
N PHE A 261 22.18 -49.95 27.21
CA PHE A 261 22.29 -48.56 26.77
C PHE A 261 23.74 -48.23 26.36
N ILE A 262 24.72 -48.54 27.21
CA ILE A 262 26.14 -48.29 26.94
C ILE A 262 26.57 -48.99 25.64
N ASN A 263 26.27 -50.28 25.50
CA ASN A 263 26.77 -51.07 24.38
C ASN A 263 26.00 -50.87 23.05
N ARG A 264 24.79 -50.29 23.08
CA ARG A 264 23.93 -50.24 21.88
C ARG A 264 23.41 -48.86 21.51
N LYS A 265 23.48 -47.88 22.40
CA LYS A 265 22.85 -46.57 22.19
C LYS A 265 23.76 -45.39 22.47
N LEU A 266 24.74 -45.53 23.37
CA LEU A 266 25.58 -44.41 23.77
C LEU A 266 26.37 -43.83 22.59
N GLU A 267 27.00 -44.69 21.79
CA GLU A 267 27.78 -44.27 20.60
C GLU A 267 26.93 -43.49 19.60
N ASP A 268 25.73 -43.97 19.27
CA ASP A 268 24.80 -43.26 18.38
C ASP A 268 24.37 -41.90 18.95
N LYS A 269 24.21 -41.80 20.27
CA LYS A 269 23.87 -40.54 20.93
C LYS A 269 25.03 -39.55 20.88
N GLU A 270 26.24 -40.03 21.15
CA GLU A 270 27.46 -39.22 21.06
C GLU A 270 27.69 -38.71 19.64
N ALA A 271 27.57 -39.58 18.63
CA ALA A 271 27.67 -39.21 17.22
C ALA A 271 26.65 -38.13 16.84
N ALA A 272 25.41 -38.22 17.35
CA ALA A 272 24.39 -37.22 17.10
C ALA A 272 24.68 -35.86 17.77
N ILE A 273 25.31 -35.84 18.95
CA ILE A 273 25.74 -34.61 19.63
C ILE A 273 26.93 -33.98 18.89
N ASN A 274 27.92 -34.79 18.52
CA ASN A 274 29.09 -34.33 17.76
C ASN A 274 28.69 -33.73 16.42
N LYS A 275 27.77 -34.38 15.69
CA LYS A 275 27.22 -33.83 14.45
C LYS A 275 26.52 -32.49 14.67
N LEU A 276 25.77 -32.34 15.77
CA LEU A 276 25.12 -31.07 16.09
C LEU A 276 26.15 -29.97 16.37
N HIS A 277 27.25 -30.28 17.06
CA HIS A 277 28.35 -29.32 17.25
C HIS A 277 29.05 -28.97 15.93
N GLU A 278 29.30 -29.94 15.05
CA GLU A 278 29.86 -29.71 13.72
C GLU A 278 28.97 -28.79 12.87
N ASP A 279 27.66 -29.05 12.85
CA ASP A 279 26.68 -28.21 12.16
C ASP A 279 26.70 -26.77 12.71
N GLY A 280 26.77 -26.60 14.03
CA GLY A 280 26.88 -25.30 14.68
C GLY A 280 28.18 -24.57 14.33
N ASN A 281 29.31 -25.28 14.38
CA ASN A 281 30.62 -24.73 13.99
C ASN A 281 30.67 -24.34 12.52
N LYS A 282 29.97 -25.08 11.64
CA LYS A 282 29.83 -24.73 10.23
C LYS A 282 29.09 -23.40 10.06
N LEU A 283 27.98 -23.20 10.77
CA LEU A 283 27.24 -21.92 10.76
C LEU A 283 28.13 -20.76 11.26
N LEU A 284 28.95 -20.99 12.29
CA LEU A 284 29.91 -19.99 12.78
C LEU A 284 30.99 -19.68 11.74
N ALA A 285 31.53 -20.69 11.06
CA ALA A 285 32.53 -20.52 10.00
C ALA A 285 31.96 -19.75 8.79
N GLU A 286 30.67 -19.89 8.51
CA GLU A 286 29.93 -19.14 7.49
C GLU A 286 29.58 -17.70 7.94
N ASN A 287 30.05 -17.27 9.12
CA ASN A 287 29.78 -15.96 9.73
C ASN A 287 28.29 -15.68 9.93
N HIS A 288 27.55 -16.70 10.37
CA HIS A 288 26.12 -16.56 10.61
C HIS A 288 25.85 -15.42 11.63
N PRO A 289 24.92 -14.49 11.33
CA PRO A 289 24.70 -13.29 12.16
C PRO A 289 24.14 -13.60 13.56
N GLY A 290 23.46 -14.75 13.73
CA GLY A 290 23.01 -15.30 15.01
C GLY A 290 24.10 -15.99 15.84
N LYS A 291 25.39 -15.70 15.63
CA LYS A 291 26.52 -16.41 16.26
C LYS A 291 26.42 -16.56 17.79
N ILE A 292 25.95 -15.53 18.49
CA ILE A 292 25.85 -15.52 19.96
C ILE A 292 24.89 -16.62 20.43
N ALA A 293 23.75 -16.76 19.76
CA ALA A 293 22.78 -17.80 20.06
C ALA A 293 23.33 -19.19 19.73
N ILE A 294 24.02 -19.33 18.60
CA ILE A 294 24.63 -20.60 18.18
C ILE A 294 25.68 -21.05 19.21
N GLU A 295 26.63 -20.18 19.57
CA GLU A 295 27.68 -20.46 20.56
C GLU A 295 27.07 -20.88 21.91
N ALA A 296 26.09 -20.14 22.41
CA ALA A 296 25.42 -20.45 23.67
C ALA A 296 24.72 -21.82 23.65
N HIS A 297 24.08 -22.19 22.54
CA HIS A 297 23.40 -23.48 22.42
C HIS A 297 24.38 -24.65 22.25
N ILE A 298 25.50 -24.46 21.56
CA ILE A 298 26.59 -25.44 21.50
C ILE A 298 27.15 -25.68 22.89
N GLU A 299 27.47 -24.61 23.62
CA GLU A 299 28.03 -24.69 24.96
C GLU A 299 27.07 -25.38 25.94
N ALA A 300 25.77 -25.03 25.91
CA ALA A 300 24.76 -25.67 26.74
C ALA A 300 24.64 -27.17 26.46
N VAL A 301 24.54 -27.57 25.19
CA VAL A 301 24.45 -28.99 24.82
C VAL A 301 25.72 -29.75 25.23
N HIS A 302 26.89 -29.15 25.06
CA HIS A 302 28.16 -29.75 25.47
C HIS A 302 28.25 -29.93 26.99
N ALA A 303 27.82 -28.93 27.76
CA ALA A 303 27.80 -28.98 29.22
C ALA A 303 26.87 -30.09 29.73
N ASP A 304 25.60 -30.09 29.29
CA ASP A 304 24.61 -31.10 29.69
C ASP A 304 25.02 -32.51 29.26
N TRP A 305 25.64 -32.66 28.08
CA TRP A 305 26.16 -33.94 27.63
C TRP A 305 27.26 -34.46 28.56
N LYS A 306 28.20 -33.59 28.95
CA LYS A 306 29.27 -33.94 29.88
C LYS A 306 28.72 -34.31 31.25
N GLU A 307 27.74 -33.58 31.76
CA GLU A 307 27.06 -33.92 33.02
C GLU A 307 26.35 -35.27 32.92
N TYR A 308 25.67 -35.54 31.81
CA TYR A 308 25.03 -36.82 31.57
C TYR A 308 26.04 -37.98 31.56
N LEU A 309 27.19 -37.84 30.91
CA LEU A 309 28.25 -38.85 30.95
C LEU A 309 28.77 -39.08 32.38
N ASN A 310 28.92 -38.03 33.19
CA ASN A 310 29.29 -38.17 34.60
C ASN A 310 28.23 -38.94 35.40
N LEU A 311 26.94 -38.74 35.12
CA LEU A 311 25.87 -39.51 35.74
C LEU A 311 25.96 -41.00 35.38
N LEU A 312 26.31 -41.34 34.14
CA LEU A 312 26.53 -42.74 33.73
C LEU A 312 27.70 -43.38 34.49
N ILE A 313 28.80 -42.66 34.69
CA ILE A 313 29.95 -43.13 35.48
C ILE A 313 29.55 -43.37 36.95
N CYS A 314 28.74 -42.47 37.52
CA CYS A 314 28.22 -42.64 38.88
C CYS A 314 27.32 -43.89 38.96
N GLU A 315 26.45 -44.08 37.97
CA GLU A 315 25.57 -45.25 37.87
C GLU A 315 26.36 -46.56 37.77
N GLU A 316 27.39 -46.62 36.93
CA GLU A 316 28.26 -47.80 36.84
C GLU A 316 28.94 -48.13 38.16
N SER A 317 29.50 -47.10 38.81
CA SER A 317 30.19 -47.25 40.10
C SER A 317 29.24 -47.80 41.15
N HIS A 318 28.03 -47.26 41.23
CA HIS A 318 27.03 -47.73 42.18
C HIS A 318 26.57 -49.16 41.89
N LEU A 319 26.29 -49.49 40.62
CA LEU A 319 25.90 -50.85 40.24
C LEU A 319 26.99 -51.88 40.58
N LYS A 320 28.26 -51.51 40.41
CA LYS A 320 29.39 -52.35 40.83
C LYS A 320 29.44 -52.54 42.35
N PHE A 321 29.25 -51.48 43.13
CA PHE A 321 29.19 -51.60 44.59
C PHE A 321 28.03 -52.49 45.06
N MET A 322 26.87 -52.40 44.41
CA MET A 322 25.71 -53.26 44.69
C MET A 322 26.00 -54.73 44.37
N GLU A 323 26.64 -55.01 43.24
CA GLU A 323 27.10 -56.36 42.89
C GLU A 323 28.06 -56.91 43.96
N ASP A 324 29.08 -56.14 44.33
CA ASP A 324 30.06 -56.54 45.35
C ASP A 324 29.38 -56.77 46.71
N TYR A 325 28.51 -55.85 47.15
CA TYR A 325 27.81 -55.94 48.43
C TYR A 325 26.97 -57.21 48.54
N HIS A 326 26.15 -57.51 47.52
CA HIS A 326 25.31 -58.70 47.51
C HIS A 326 26.07 -60.00 47.23
N GLN A 327 27.28 -59.93 46.66
CA GLN A 327 28.14 -61.10 46.46
C GLN A 327 28.83 -61.55 47.76
N PHE A 328 29.12 -60.62 48.69
CA PHE A 328 29.87 -60.89 49.93
C PHE A 328 29.03 -60.80 51.22
N GLN A 329 27.73 -60.53 51.13
CA GLN A 329 26.75 -60.84 52.18
C GLN A 329 26.42 -62.33 52.19
#